data_AF-A0A1V5E2Z5-F1
#
_entry.id   AF-A0A1V5E2Z5-F1
#
_cell.length_a   1.000
_cell.length_b   1.000
_cell.length_c   1.000
_cell.angle_alpha   90.00
_cell.angle_beta   90.00
_cell.angle_gamma   90.00
#
_symmetry.space_group_name_H-M   'P 1'
#
loop_
_entity.id
_entity.type
_entity.pdbx_description
1 polymer ?
#
loop_
_entity_poly.entity_id
_entity_poly.type
_entity_poly.pdbx_seq_one_letter_code
_entity_poly.pdbx_strand_id
1 'polypeptide(L)' 'MDVRDMKGDPSMWERLSWADLSPRERELWTVLGWREAKWDRNDPPPSAKKEWKDLSFDEQNAAVGLGFTDYLWNSFEDQ' A
#
# COMPACT_ATOMS: atom_id res chain seq x y z
N MET A 1 -4.28 -9.39 -15.01
CA MET A 1 -2.80 -9.19 -14.99
C MET A 1 -2.49 -8.49 -13.69
N ASP A 2 -2.19 -9.32 -12.70
CA ASP A 2 -2.92 -9.33 -11.45
C ASP A 2 -1.98 -8.91 -10.32
N VAL A 3 -2.34 -7.83 -9.65
CA VAL A 3 -1.82 -7.56 -8.30
C VAL A 3 -2.07 -8.83 -7.48
N ARG A 4 -1.09 -9.25 -6.68
CA ARG A 4 -1.25 -10.49 -5.90
C ARG A 4 -2.54 -10.44 -5.08
N ASP A 5 -3.23 -11.57 -5.02
CA ASP A 5 -4.43 -11.66 -4.21
C ASP A 5 -4.06 -11.51 -2.74
N MET A 6 -4.52 -10.40 -2.16
CA MET A 6 -4.18 -10.02 -0.81
C MET A 6 -4.91 -10.89 0.23
N LYS A 7 -5.90 -11.68 -0.20
CA LYS A 7 -6.81 -12.45 0.67
C LYS A 7 -7.41 -11.65 1.84
N GLY A 8 -7.44 -10.32 1.73
CA GLY A 8 -7.86 -9.42 2.79
C GLY A 8 -6.86 -9.26 3.95
N ASP A 9 -5.59 -9.62 3.76
CA ASP A 9 -4.54 -9.51 4.78
C ASP A 9 -3.46 -8.48 4.37
N PRO A 10 -3.52 -7.25 4.90
CA PRO A 10 -2.55 -6.20 4.55
C PRO A 10 -1.14 -6.42 5.09
N SER A 11 -0.99 -7.22 6.14
CA SER A 11 0.33 -7.50 6.75
C SER A 11 1.27 -8.25 5.80
N MET A 12 0.73 -8.90 4.75
CA MET A 12 1.56 -9.56 3.76
C MET A 12 2.48 -8.59 3.01
N TRP A 13 2.09 -7.33 2.87
CA TRP A 13 2.91 -6.33 2.19
C TRP A 13 4.18 -6.04 2.99
N GLU A 14 4.10 -5.93 4.31
CA GLU A 14 5.28 -5.71 5.17
C GLU A 14 6.25 -6.89 5.18
N ARG A 15 5.77 -8.08 4.84
CA ARG A 15 6.60 -9.29 4.72
C ARG A 15 7.37 -9.38 3.41
N LEU A 16 7.08 -8.50 2.46
CA LEU A 16 7.67 -8.51 1.14
C LEU A 16 8.73 -7.43 1.03
N SER A 17 9.77 -7.71 0.25
CA SER A 17 10.76 -6.71 -0.12
C SER A 17 10.24 -5.90 -1.31
N TRP A 18 10.73 -4.68 -1.50
CA TRP A 18 10.37 -3.89 -2.68
C TRP A 18 10.67 -4.61 -4.01
N ALA A 19 11.73 -5.43 -4.02
CA ALA A 19 12.10 -6.27 -5.16
C ALA A 19 11.13 -7.44 -5.43
N ASP A 20 10.39 -7.91 -4.43
CA ASP A 20 9.36 -8.96 -4.58
C ASP A 20 8.07 -8.41 -5.22
N LEU A 21 7.92 -7.10 -5.29
CA LEU A 21 6.76 -6.43 -5.87
C LEU A 21 6.84 -6.42 -7.41
N SER A 22 5.72 -6.74 -8.05
CA SER A 22 5.55 -6.61 -9.49
C SER A 22 5.67 -5.13 -9.92
N PRO A 23 6.02 -4.84 -11.18
CA PRO A 23 6.07 -3.47 -11.70
C PRO A 23 4.80 -2.67 -11.39
N ARG A 24 3.62 -3.28 -11.60
CA ARG A 24 2.31 -2.70 -11.29
C ARG A 24 2.14 -2.38 -9.80
N GLU A 25 2.53 -3.30 -8.93
CA GLU A 25 2.42 -3.11 -7.47
C GLU A 25 3.31 -1.94 -7.03
N ARG A 26 4.55 -1.88 -7.53
CA ARG A 26 5.48 -0.78 -7.26
C ARG A 26 4.92 0.56 -7.75
N GLU A 27 4.30 0.61 -8.93
CA GLU A 27 3.64 1.82 -9.43
C GLU A 27 2.55 2.31 -8.47
N LEU A 28 1.67 1.41 -8.02
CA LEU A 28 0.58 1.74 -7.09
C LEU A 28 1.14 2.19 -5.72
N TRP A 29 2.12 1.47 -5.18
CA TRP A 29 2.82 1.87 -3.96
C TRP A 29 3.52 3.23 -4.13
N THR A 30 4.05 3.54 -5.32
CA THR A 30 4.67 4.84 -5.61
C THR A 30 3.66 5.97 -5.63
N VAL A 31 2.43 5.73 -6.09
CA VAL A 31 1.32 6.70 -5.99
C VAL A 31 0.98 6.97 -4.52
N LEU A 32 1.00 5.93 -3.68
CA LEU A 32 0.91 6.03 -2.23
C LEU A 32 2.18 6.62 -1.59
N GLY A 33 3.17 7.12 -2.34
CA GLY A 33 4.38 7.72 -1.80
C GLY A 33 5.41 6.73 -1.23
N TRP A 34 5.15 5.42 -1.30
CA TRP A 34 6.12 4.39 -0.99
C TRP A 34 7.13 4.26 -2.13
N ARG A 35 8.41 4.13 -1.78
CA ARG A 35 9.50 3.93 -2.74
C ARG A 35 10.45 2.91 -2.14
N GLU A 36 11.26 2.26 -2.96
CA GLU A 36 12.31 1.31 -2.54
C GLU A 36 13.08 1.81 -1.31
N ALA A 37 13.64 3.03 -1.39
CA ALA A 37 14.39 3.60 -0.29
C ALA A 37 13.57 3.86 1.00
N LYS A 38 12.25 4.09 0.90
CA LYS A 38 11.37 4.25 2.07
C LYS A 38 10.97 2.89 2.63
N TRP A 39 10.63 1.96 1.75
CA TRP A 39 10.27 0.58 2.08
C TRP A 39 11.40 -0.14 2.81
N ASP A 40 12.61 -0.11 2.25
CA ASP A 40 13.79 -0.76 2.82
C ASP A 40 14.23 -0.14 4.14
N ARG A 41 13.97 1.16 4.32
CA ARG A 41 14.24 1.87 5.58
C ARG A 41 13.10 1.76 6.58
N ASN A 42 12.01 1.08 6.22
CA ASN A 42 10.79 1.02 7.01
C ASN A 42 10.29 2.43 7.42
N ASP A 43 10.40 3.38 6.48
CA ASP A 43 10.05 4.79 6.65
C ASP A 43 8.70 5.08 5.95
N PRO A 44 7.57 4.99 6.67
CA PRO A 44 6.26 5.18 6.07
C PRO A 44 6.09 6.61 5.55
N PRO A 45 5.60 6.79 4.31
CA PRO A 45 5.23 8.10 3.79
C PRO A 45 4.04 8.69 4.57
N PRO A 46 3.82 10.01 4.46
CA PRO A 46 2.72 10.67 5.17
C PRO A 46 1.34 10.16 4.76
N SER A 47 1.24 9.61 3.55
CA SER A 47 0.06 8.92 3.01
C SER A 47 -0.30 7.65 3.75
N ALA A 48 0.67 6.86 4.21
CA ALA A 48 0.40 5.68 5.03
C ALA A 48 -0.32 6.11 6.31
N LYS A 49 0.24 7.11 7.01
CA LYS A 49 -0.28 7.68 8.27
C LYS A 49 -1.65 8.37 8.20
N LYS A 50 -2.31 8.37 7.04
CA LYS A 50 -3.61 8.98 6.83
C LYS A 50 -4.68 7.90 6.85
N GLU A 51 -5.84 8.24 7.38
CA GLU A 51 -7.04 7.42 7.20
C GLU A 51 -7.44 7.41 5.71
N TRP A 52 -8.17 6.37 5.30
CA TRP A 52 -8.65 6.22 3.92
C TRP A 52 -9.39 7.46 3.42
N LYS A 53 -10.13 8.13 4.32
CA LYS A 53 -10.91 9.34 4.01
C LYS A 53 -10.04 10.57 3.78
N ASP A 54 -8.83 10.58 4.32
CA ASP A 54 -7.85 11.67 4.15
C ASP A 54 -6.90 11.43 2.97
N LEU A 55 -6.94 10.24 2.37
CA LEU A 55 -6.25 9.94 1.12
C LEU A 55 -6.88 10.70 -0.05
N SER A 56 -6.02 11.13 -0.97
CA SER A 56 -6.41 11.71 -2.25
C SER A 56 -7.04 10.65 -3.15
N PHE A 57 -7.78 11.09 -4.17
CA PHE A 57 -8.45 10.18 -5.11
C PHE A 57 -7.47 9.20 -5.81
N ASP A 58 -6.26 9.67 -6.14
CA ASP A 58 -5.19 8.84 -6.72
C ASP A 58 -4.65 7.81 -5.72
N GLU A 59 -4.47 8.21 -4.46
CA GLU A 59 -4.01 7.32 -3.39
C GLU A 59 -5.04 6.22 -3.13
N GLN A 60 -6.33 6.57 -3.05
CA GLN A 60 -7.41 5.60 -2.89
C GLN A 60 -7.48 4.64 -4.10
N ASN A 61 -7.37 5.14 -5.33
CA ASN A 61 -7.34 4.27 -6.51
C ASN A 61 -6.15 3.32 -6.49
N ALA A 62 -4.99 3.79 -6.05
CA ALA A 62 -3.81 2.95 -5.93
C ALA A 62 -3.99 1.85 -4.89
N ALA A 63 -4.54 2.21 -3.72
CA ALA A 63 -4.85 1.27 -2.65
C ALA A 63 -5.90 0.23 -3.10
N VAL A 64 -6.99 0.65 -3.75
CA VAL A 64 -7.97 -0.26 -4.37
C VAL A 64 -7.30 -1.18 -5.39
N GLY A 65 -6.41 -0.64 -6.22
CA GLY A 65 -5.64 -1.42 -7.18
C GLY A 65 -4.77 -2.48 -6.51
N LEU A 66 -4.25 -2.20 -5.32
CA LEU A 66 -3.47 -3.13 -4.49
C LEU A 66 -4.35 -4.15 -3.73
N GLY A 67 -5.67 -4.01 -3.77
CA GLY A 67 -6.61 -4.87 -3.03
C GLY A 67 -6.98 -4.35 -1.64
N PHE A 68 -6.56 -3.13 -1.28
CA PHE A 68 -7.05 -2.47 -0.07
C PHE A 68 -8.47 -1.96 -0.26
N THR A 69 -9.24 -2.03 0.81
CA THR A 69 -10.54 -1.39 0.95
C THR A 69 -10.48 -0.36 2.07
N ASP A 70 -11.48 0.51 2.18
CA ASP A 70 -11.54 1.50 3.26
C ASP A 70 -11.44 0.84 4.65
N TYR A 71 -12.07 -0.32 4.80
CA TYR A 71 -12.00 -1.12 6.02
C TYR A 71 -10.59 -1.65 6.28
N LEU A 72 -9.97 -2.30 5.29
CA LEU A 72 -8.64 -2.90 5.45
C LEU A 72 -7.56 -1.86 5.68
N TRP A 73 -7.63 -0.74 4.97
CA TRP A 73 -6.68 0.36 5.12
C TRP A 73 -6.74 0.94 6.53
N ASN A 74 -7.93 1.32 7.00
CA ASN A 74 -8.08 1.90 8.34
C ASN A 74 -7.75 0.87 9.43
N SER A 75 -8.05 -0.42 9.21
CA SER A 75 -7.70 -1.48 10.16
C SER A 75 -6.19 -1.76 10.21
N PHE A 76 -5.44 -1.41 9.17
CA PHE A 76 -4.01 -1.65 9.10
C PHE A 76 -3.21 -0.54 9.77
N GLU A 77 -3.70 0.71 9.72
CA GLU A 77 -3.07 1.85 10.42
C GLU A 77 -3.33 1.86 11.94
N ASP A 78 -4.35 1.14 12.41
CA ASP A 78 -4.71 1.07 13.84
C ASP A 78 -3.97 -0.05 14.61
N GLN A 79 -3.20 -0.90 13.93
CA GLN A 79 -2.39 -1.99 14.53
C GLN A 79 -0.93 -1.57 14.78
#